data_AF-A0A2V8EU11-F1
#
_entry.id   AF-A0A2V8EU11-F1
#
_cell.length_a   1.000
_cell.length_b   1.000
_cell.length_c   1.000
_cell.angle_alpha   90.00
_cell.angle_beta   90.00
_cell.angle_gamma   90.00
#
_symmetry.space_group_name_H-M   'P 1'
#
loop_
_entity.id
_entity.type
_entity.pdbx_description
1 polymer ?
#
loop_
_entity_poly.entity_id
_entity_poly.type
_entity_poly.pdbx_seq_one_letter_code
_entity_poly.pdbx_strand_id
1 'polypeptide(L)'
;MKRSTQKDPPPDANGMRSEYEFDYSQAKPNRFAAHITRPVVAVVLEPDVASVFDSAAKVNAQLRSIIARRRSRRRSLGGAKRRHKAG
;
A
#
# COMPACT_ATOMS: atom_id res chain seq x y z
N MET A 1 36.44 18.74 -41.85
CA MET A 1 34.99 18.68 -41.58
C MET A 1 34.78 18.83 -40.08
N LYS A 2 34.19 19.95 -39.61
CA LYS A 2 33.93 20.17 -38.17
C LYS A 2 32.58 19.54 -37.83
N ARG A 3 32.56 18.56 -36.91
CA ARG A 3 31.32 18.01 -36.34
C ARG A 3 30.66 19.13 -35.54
N SER A 4 29.44 19.50 -35.94
CA SER A 4 28.59 20.41 -35.19
C SER A 4 28.24 19.74 -33.86
N THR A 5 28.71 20.32 -32.76
CA THR A 5 28.27 19.96 -31.41
C THR A 5 26.83 20.42 -31.25
N GLN A 6 25.85 19.54 -31.50
CA GLN A 6 24.51 19.78 -31.02
C GLN A 6 24.58 19.84 -29.50
N LYS A 7 24.32 21.02 -28.95
CA LYS A 7 24.24 21.26 -27.51
C LYS A 7 22.97 20.57 -27.02
N ASP A 8 23.11 19.64 -26.08
CA ASP A 8 21.96 18.96 -25.49
C ASP A 8 20.96 19.98 -24.91
N PRO A 9 19.64 19.72 -25.02
CA PRO A 9 18.63 20.55 -24.38
C PRO A 9 18.92 20.69 -22.88
N PRO A 10 18.62 21.85 -22.27
CA PRO A 10 18.75 22.01 -20.83
C PRO A 10 17.86 20.97 -20.10
N PRO A 11 18.28 20.48 -18.93
CA PRO A 11 17.47 19.57 -18.13
C PRO A 11 16.10 20.17 -17.78
N ASP A 12 15.13 19.30 -17.55
CA ASP A 12 13.78 19.70 -17.12
C ASP A 12 13.78 20.29 -15.70
N ALA A 13 12.59 20.66 -15.21
CA ALA A 13 12.41 21.21 -13.87
C ALA A 13 12.85 20.26 -12.73
N ASN A 14 12.98 18.96 -13.01
CA ASN A 14 13.45 17.93 -12.08
C ASN A 14 14.94 17.60 -12.29
N GLY A 15 15.65 18.31 -13.17
CA GLY A 15 17.05 18.05 -13.50
C GLY A 15 17.28 16.83 -14.38
N MET A 16 16.23 16.29 -15.00
CA MET A 16 16.32 15.16 -15.92
C MET A 16 16.68 15.61 -17.33
N ARG A 17 17.50 14.82 -18.02
CA ARG A 17 17.83 15.06 -19.43
C ARG A 17 16.61 14.74 -20.30
N SER A 18 16.51 15.38 -21.47
CA SER A 18 15.40 15.17 -22.42
C SER A 18 15.22 13.71 -22.85
N GLU A 19 16.29 12.92 -22.82
CA GLU A 19 16.29 11.48 -23.11
C GLU A 19 15.40 10.65 -22.15
N TYR A 20 15.15 11.18 -20.95
CA TYR A 20 14.36 10.53 -19.90
C TYR A 20 12.90 10.99 -19.86
N GLU A 21 12.46 11.81 -20.82
CA GLU A 21 11.05 12.14 -21.01
C GLU A 21 10.31 10.97 -21.69
N PHE A 22 10.03 9.93 -20.91
CA PHE A 22 9.33 8.75 -21.41
C PHE A 22 7.83 9.00 -21.57
N ASP A 23 7.29 8.73 -22.75
CA ASP A 23 5.84 8.65 -22.97
C ASP A 23 5.30 7.33 -22.38
N TYR A 24 4.85 7.39 -21.13
CA TYR A 24 4.27 6.24 -20.43
C TYR A 24 2.93 5.78 -21.02
N SER A 25 2.30 6.52 -21.95
CA SER A 25 1.10 6.04 -22.66
C SER A 25 1.41 4.87 -23.60
N GLN A 26 2.65 4.79 -24.10
CA GLN A 26 3.15 3.72 -24.95
C GLN A 26 3.86 2.60 -24.15
N ALA A 27 3.95 2.74 -22.83
CA ALA A 27 4.64 1.78 -22.00
C ALA A 27 3.89 0.44 -21.94
N LYS A 28 4.66 -0.66 -21.95
CA LYS A 28 4.08 -1.98 -21.70
C LYS A 28 3.49 -2.01 -20.27
N PRO A 29 2.27 -2.56 -20.09
CA PRO A 29 1.72 -2.75 -18.76
C PRO A 29 2.68 -3.53 -17.85
N ASN A 30 2.75 -3.15 -16.58
CA ASN A 30 3.60 -3.83 -15.61
C ASN A 30 3.28 -5.33 -15.61
N ARG A 31 4.28 -6.18 -15.91
CA ARG A 31 4.12 -7.65 -15.96
C ARG A 31 3.59 -8.26 -14.66
N PHE A 32 3.75 -7.57 -13.54
CA PHE A 32 3.25 -8.00 -12.24
C PHE A 32 1.87 -7.45 -11.88
N ALA A 33 1.31 -6.54 -12.67
CA ALA A 33 -0.02 -5.97 -12.40
C ALA A 33 -1.09 -7.06 -12.34
N ALA A 34 -0.98 -8.10 -13.18
CA ALA A 34 -1.90 -9.24 -13.16
C ALA A 34 -1.87 -10.04 -11.84
N HIS A 35 -0.75 -10.02 -11.11
CA HIS A 35 -0.63 -10.70 -9.82
C HIS A 35 -1.25 -9.90 -8.67
N ILE A 36 -1.50 -8.60 -8.87
CA ILE A 36 -2.11 -7.71 -7.88
C ILE A 36 -3.57 -7.51 -8.27
N THR A 37 -4.38 -8.52 -7.98
CA THR A 37 -5.81 -8.55 -8.35
C THR A 37 -6.67 -7.60 -7.50
N ARG A 38 -6.13 -7.08 -6.41
CA ARG A 38 -6.80 -6.16 -5.49
C ARG A 38 -5.83 -5.07 -5.04
N PRO A 39 -6.31 -3.90 -4.63
CA PRO A 39 -5.47 -2.91 -3.98
C PRO A 39 -4.78 -3.55 -2.77
N VAL A 40 -3.44 -3.56 -2.77
CA VAL A 40 -2.61 -4.06 -1.67
C VAL A 40 -1.86 -2.88 -1.07
N VAL A 41 -1.84 -2.81 0.26
CA VAL A 41 -0.99 -1.89 1.01
C VAL A 41 0.21 -2.68 1.53
N ALA A 42 1.41 -2.28 1.15
CA ALA A 42 2.65 -2.83 1.69
C ALA A 42 3.02 -2.09 2.98
N VAL A 43 3.41 -2.85 4.01
CA VAL A 43 3.85 -2.32 5.30
C VAL A 43 5.14 -3.04 5.69
N VAL A 44 6.12 -2.27 6.17
CA VAL A 44 7.36 -2.81 6.71
C VAL A 44 7.14 -3.12 8.19
N LEU A 45 7.51 -4.33 8.61
CA LEU A 45 7.51 -4.71 10.03
C LEU A 45 8.88 -4.42 10.62
N GLU A 46 8.89 -3.94 11.86
CA GLU A 46 10.13 -3.84 12.64
C GLU A 46 10.72 -5.24 12.90
N PRO A 47 12.05 -5.36 13.08
CA PRO A 47 12.72 -6.66 13.19
C PRO A 47 12.20 -7.55 14.33
N ASP A 48 11.86 -6.95 15.48
CA ASP A 48 11.30 -7.66 16.62
C ASP A 48 9.92 -8.26 16.29
N VAL A 49 9.07 -7.52 15.59
CA VAL A 49 7.75 -7.99 15.15
C VAL A 49 7.89 -9.06 14.05
N ALA A 50 8.81 -8.86 13.10
CA ALA A 50 9.08 -9.82 12.04
C ALA A 50 9.64 -11.15 12.58
N SER A 51 10.36 -11.11 13.70
CA SER A 51 10.86 -12.33 14.36
C SER A 51 9.73 -13.23 14.87
N VAL A 52 8.56 -12.65 15.18
CA VAL A 52 7.38 -13.38 15.69
C VAL A 52 6.46 -13.83 14.55
N PHE A 53 6.37 -13.03 13.47
CA PHE A 53 5.46 -13.30 12.35
C PHE A 53 6.23 -13.53 11.04
N ASP A 54 6.32 -14.79 10.64
CA ASP A 54 6.98 -15.23 9.41
C ASP A 54 6.16 -15.00 8.11
N SER A 55 4.90 -14.56 8.24
CA SER A 55 4.00 -14.43 7.08
C SER A 55 2.88 -13.43 7.28
N ALA A 56 2.49 -12.78 6.18
CA ALA A 56 1.34 -11.87 6.15
C ALA A 56 0.03 -12.57 6.56
N ALA A 57 -0.10 -13.89 6.34
CA ALA A 57 -1.27 -14.66 6.76
C ALA A 57 -1.43 -14.65 8.30
N LYS A 58 -0.35 -14.90 9.05
CA LYS A 58 -0.36 -14.90 10.52
C LYS A 58 -0.63 -13.52 11.09
N VAL A 59 0.02 -12.48 10.54
CA VAL A 59 -0.23 -11.07 10.95
C VAL A 59 -1.72 -10.72 10.77
N ASN A 60 -2.27 -11.01 9.59
CA ASN A 60 -3.66 -10.70 9.28
C ASN A 60 -4.64 -11.48 10.16
N ALA A 61 -4.37 -12.75 10.47
CA ALA A 61 -5.19 -13.53 11.38
C ALA A 61 -5.24 -12.90 12.78
N GLN A 62 -4.08 -12.49 13.31
CA GLN A 62 -3.99 -11.87 14.62
C GLN A 62 -4.70 -10.51 14.68
N LEU A 63 -4.47 -9.63 13.69
CA LEU A 63 -5.13 -8.34 13.62
C LEU A 63 -6.65 -8.48 13.52
N ARG A 64 -7.15 -9.44 12.74
CA ARG A 64 -8.60 -9.72 12.63
C ARG A 64 -9.18 -10.21 13.97
N SER A 65 -8.47 -11.05 14.73
CA SER A 65 -8.88 -11.48 16.07
C SER A 65 -9.05 -10.28 17.02
N ILE A 66 -8.10 -9.33 16.99
CA ILE A 66 -8.17 -8.10 17.78
C ILE A 66 -9.38 -7.24 17.37
N ILE A 67 -9.59 -7.07 16.05
CA ILE A 67 -10.73 -6.32 15.51
C ILE A 67 -12.05 -6.98 15.92
N ALA A 68 -12.18 -8.30 15.80
CA ALA A 68 -13.37 -9.06 16.17
C ALA A 68 -13.69 -8.89 17.66
N ARG A 69 -12.68 -9.00 18.53
CA ARG A 69 -12.82 -8.78 19.98
C ARG A 69 -13.26 -7.36 20.31
N ARG A 70 -12.71 -6.35 19.63
CA ARG A 70 -13.15 -4.95 19.77
C ARG A 70 -14.61 -4.77 19.35
N ARG A 71 -15.03 -5.36 18.21
CA ARG A 71 -16.42 -5.32 17.73
C ARG A 71 -17.39 -6.01 18.69
N SER A 72 -17.01 -7.18 19.21
CA SER A 72 -17.80 -7.92 20.19
C SER A 72 -18.04 -7.11 21.46
N ARG A 73 -16.98 -6.51 22.03
CA ARG A 73 -17.10 -5.60 23.20
C ARG A 73 -18.01 -4.40 22.93
N ARG A 74 -17.92 -3.79 21.74
CA ARG A 74 -18.80 -2.66 21.40
C ARG A 74 -20.28 -3.09 21.32
N ARG A 75 -20.56 -4.30 20.83
CA ARG A 75 -21.91 -4.87 20.78
C ARG A 75 -22.47 -5.18 22.17
N SER A 76 -21.66 -5.72 23.08
CA SER A 76 -22.12 -6.02 24.45
C SER A 76 -22.44 -4.74 25.24
N LEU A 77 -21.65 -3.67 25.08
CA LEU A 77 -21.89 -2.38 25.72
C LEU A 77 -23.14 -1.66 25.17
N GLY A 78 -23.46 -1.82 23.87
CA GLY A 78 -24.69 -1.28 23.28
C GLY A 78 -25.96 -2.07 23.63
N GLY A 79 -25.83 -3.37 23.93
CA GLY A 79 -26.96 -4.25 24.27
C GLY A 79 -27.49 -4.08 25.69
N ALA A 80 -26.62 -3.67 26.64
CA ALA A 80 -27.00 -3.48 28.05
C ALA A 80 -28.01 -2.33 28.25
N LYS A 81 -28.02 -1.32 27.36
CA LYS A 81 -28.88 -0.13 27.50
C LYS A 81 -30.34 -0.34 27.06
N ARG A 82 -30.69 -1.47 26.43
CA ARG A 82 -32.04 -1.73 25.90
C ARG A 82 -32.92 -2.62 26.79
N ARG A 83 -32.41 -3.09 27.93
CA ARG A 83 -33.12 -4.07 28.80
C ARG A 83 -33.83 -3.46 30.02
N HIS A 84 -33.77 -2.14 30.21
CA HIS A 84 -34.37 -1.43 31.36
C HIS A 84 -35.64 -0.63 31.05
N LYS A 85 -36.27 -0.79 29.87
CA LYS A 85 -37.52 -0.08 29.51
C LYS A 85 -38.66 -1.02 29.09
N ALA A 86 -38.86 -2.08 29.87
CA ALA A 86 -40.07 -2.88 29.86
C ALA A 86 -40.28 -3.37 31.30
N GLY A 87 -41.11 -2.63 32.04
CA GLY A 87 -41.48 -2.82 33.43
C GLY A 87 -42.51 -1.77 33.76
#